data_AF-A0AAD5AUS7-F1
#
_entry.id   AF-A0AAD5AUS7-F1
#
_cell.length_a   1.000
_cell.length_b   1.000
_cell.length_c   1.000
_cell.angle_alpha   90.00
_cell.angle_beta   90.00
_cell.angle_gamma   90.00
#
_symmetry.space_group_name_H-M   'P 1'
#
loop_
_entity.id
_entity.type
_entity.pdbx_description
1 polymer ?
#
loop_
_entity_poly.entity_id
_entity_poly.type
_entity_poly.pdbx_seq_one_letter_code
_entity_poly.pdbx_strand_id
1 'polypeptide(L)'
;MVYWTNPERHNVTDLWRRVDPDELGPQAVARLLIVHPWNQRYFATFVNLVDAATIKASPKVASHGKVVLRGLDIAGKNLDSIKATYAKLGELHSDILNMDPSNFTLLSDCITITHV
;
A
#
# COMPACT_ATOMS: atom_id res chain seq x y z
N MET A 1 11.50 19.28 0.11
CA MET A 1 10.51 19.10 1.20
C MET A 1 9.19 19.58 0.64
N VAL A 2 8.11 18.83 0.81
CA VAL A 2 6.78 19.23 0.31
C VAL A 2 6.17 20.18 1.32
N TYR A 3 5.56 21.27 0.85
CA TYR A 3 4.81 22.18 1.69
C TYR A 3 3.34 21.75 1.73
N TRP A 4 2.78 21.64 2.93
CA TRP A 4 1.37 21.32 3.14
C TRP A 4 0.66 22.53 3.74
N THR A 5 -0.38 23.01 3.05
CA THR A 5 -1.31 23.98 3.60
C THR A 5 -2.16 23.36 4.71
N ASN A 6 -2.75 24.20 5.58
CA ASN A 6 -3.66 23.73 6.62
C ASN A 6 -4.88 22.96 6.06
N PRO A 7 -5.53 23.39 4.97
CA PRO A 7 -6.60 22.61 4.35
C PRO A 7 -6.14 21.24 3.85
N GLU A 8 -4.97 21.13 3.22
CA GLU A 8 -4.48 19.83 2.72
C GLU A 8 -4.23 18.86 3.87
N ARG A 9 -3.60 19.31 4.98
CA ARG A 9 -3.42 18.46 6.17
C ARG A 9 -4.75 18.01 6.75
N HIS A 10 -5.70 18.93 6.86
CA HIS A 10 -7.02 18.63 7.39
C HIS A 10 -7.70 17.55 6.53
N ASN A 11 -7.70 17.71 5.21
CA ASN A 11 -8.33 16.78 4.29
C ASN A 11 -7.68 15.39 4.34
N VAL A 12 -6.35 15.30 4.35
CA VAL A 12 -5.64 14.02 4.46
C VAL A 12 -5.96 13.34 5.79
N THR A 13 -5.94 14.08 6.90
CA THR A 13 -6.22 13.53 8.23
C THR A 13 -7.67 13.10 8.39
N ASP A 14 -8.61 13.89 7.86
CA ASP A 14 -10.05 13.59 7.92
C ASP A 14 -10.43 12.37 7.07
N LEU A 15 -9.87 12.27 5.86
CA LEU A 15 -10.01 11.10 5.01
C LEU A 15 -9.49 9.85 5.75
N TRP A 16 -8.28 9.94 6.32
CA TRP A 16 -7.63 8.80 6.95
C TRP A 16 -8.37 8.27 8.18
N ARG A 17 -9.11 9.12 8.90
CA ARG A 17 -9.98 8.69 10.02
C ARG A 17 -11.12 7.77 9.60
N ARG A 18 -11.49 7.79 8.32
CA ARG A 18 -12.59 6.99 7.75
C ARG A 18 -12.09 5.71 7.10
N VAL A 19 -10.78 5.56 6.94
CA VAL A 19 -10.15 4.36 6.39
C VAL A 19 -10.09 3.29 7.47
N ASP A 20 -10.62 2.10 7.19
CA ASP A 20 -10.32 0.89 7.95
C ASP A 20 -9.15 0.13 7.27
N PRO A 21 -7.93 0.13 7.84
CA PRO A 21 -6.79 -0.59 7.28
C PRO A 21 -7.01 -2.10 7.18
N ASP A 22 -7.85 -2.65 8.05
CA ASP A 22 -8.12 -4.08 8.15
C ASP A 22 -9.08 -4.56 7.05
N GLU A 23 -9.91 -3.66 6.52
CA GLU A 23 -10.80 -3.89 5.39
C GLU A 23 -10.16 -3.49 4.05
N LEU A 24 -9.65 -2.26 3.97
CA LEU A 24 -9.19 -1.67 2.71
C LEU A 24 -7.85 -2.25 2.26
N GLY A 25 -6.96 -2.57 3.21
CA GLY A 25 -5.63 -3.10 2.90
C GLY A 25 -5.66 -4.41 2.12
N PRO A 26 -6.36 -5.45 2.61
CA PRO A 26 -6.55 -6.69 1.86
C PRO A 26 -7.10 -6.48 0.44
N GLN A 27 -8.10 -5.60 0.30
CA GLN A 27 -8.75 -5.33 -0.99
C GLN A 27 -7.79 -4.66 -1.98
N ALA A 28 -7.03 -3.66 -1.55
CA ALA A 28 -6.10 -2.92 -2.41
C ALA A 28 -4.95 -3.80 -2.91
N VAL A 29 -4.35 -4.63 -2.04
CA VAL A 29 -3.27 -5.54 -2.44
C VAL A 29 -3.81 -6.68 -3.30
N ALA A 30 -4.98 -7.24 -2.99
CA ALA A 30 -5.61 -8.23 -3.88
C ALA A 30 -5.87 -7.65 -5.27
N ARG A 31 -6.36 -6.41 -5.36
CA ARG A 31 -6.56 -5.71 -6.64
C ARG A 31 -5.24 -5.52 -7.41
N LEU A 32 -4.16 -5.11 -6.73
CA LEU A 32 -2.83 -5.01 -7.35
C LEU A 32 -2.40 -6.35 -7.98
N LEU A 33 -2.53 -7.45 -7.24
CA LEU A 33 -2.09 -8.77 -7.69
C LEU A 33 -2.97 -9.36 -8.81
N ILE A 34 -4.23 -8.92 -8.92
CA ILE A 34 -5.17 -9.34 -9.96
C ILE A 34 -5.02 -8.50 -11.23
N VAL A 35 -4.99 -7.17 -11.10
CA VAL A 35 -4.99 -6.22 -12.23
C VAL A 35 -3.58 -6.05 -12.81
N HIS A 36 -2.55 -6.16 -11.98
CA HIS A 36 -1.14 -6.01 -12.35
C HIS A 36 -0.35 -7.26 -12.00
N PRO A 37 -0.62 -8.42 -12.64
CA PRO A 37 -0.15 -9.73 -12.21
C PRO A 37 1.37 -9.89 -12.17
N TRP A 38 2.13 -9.06 -12.89
CA TRP A 38 3.59 -9.02 -12.77
C TRP A 38 4.09 -8.68 -11.35
N ASN A 39 3.26 -8.06 -10.51
CA ASN A 39 3.57 -7.81 -9.10
C ASN A 39 3.63 -9.10 -8.27
N GLN A 40 2.99 -10.19 -8.70
CA GLN A 40 3.02 -11.46 -7.98
C GLN A 40 4.45 -12.01 -7.80
N ARG A 41 5.40 -11.62 -8.67
CA ARG A 41 6.82 -12.02 -8.55
C ARG A 41 7.46 -11.66 -7.21
N TYR A 42 7.01 -10.58 -6.57
CA TYR A 42 7.53 -10.15 -5.26
C TYR A 42 6.89 -10.91 -4.08
N PHE A 43 5.86 -11.72 -4.34
CA PHE A 43 5.07 -12.42 -3.34
C PHE A 43 5.16 -13.94 -3.49
N ALA A 44 6.28 -14.48 -3.99
CA ALA A 44 6.45 -15.91 -4.26
C ALA A 44 6.19 -16.83 -3.04
N THR A 45 6.37 -16.33 -1.81
CA THR A 45 6.08 -17.08 -0.57
C THR A 45 4.58 -17.11 -0.20
N PHE A 46 3.76 -16.32 -0.90
CA PHE A 46 2.32 -16.29 -0.76
C PHE A 46 1.81 -17.35 -1.73
N VAL A 47 1.65 -18.57 -1.21
CA VAL A 47 1.24 -19.71 -2.02
C VAL A 47 -0.10 -19.43 -2.72
N ASN A 48 -0.29 -20.04 -3.90
CA ASN A 48 -1.57 -20.09 -4.61
C ASN A 48 -2.13 -18.71 -5.07
N LEU A 49 -1.30 -17.90 -5.73
CA LEU A 49 -1.73 -16.63 -6.38
C LEU A 49 -2.10 -16.83 -7.86
N VAL A 50 -2.83 -17.90 -8.18
CA VAL A 50 -3.03 -18.33 -9.57
C VAL A 50 -4.25 -17.71 -10.24
N ASP A 51 -5.26 -17.32 -9.47
CA ASP A 51 -6.48 -16.71 -9.98
C ASP A 51 -7.08 -15.70 -8.98
N ALA A 52 -8.07 -14.94 -9.41
CA ALA A 52 -8.69 -13.91 -8.57
C ALA A 52 -9.36 -14.47 -7.30
N ALA A 53 -9.90 -15.70 -7.34
CA ALA A 53 -10.57 -16.29 -6.18
C ALA A 53 -9.55 -16.67 -5.10
N THR A 54 -8.47 -17.33 -5.50
CA THR A 54 -7.36 -17.76 -4.64
C THR A 54 -6.57 -16.57 -4.08
N ILE A 55 -6.34 -15.52 -4.89
CA ILE A 55 -5.71 -14.28 -4.42
C ILE A 55 -6.55 -13.59 -3.33
N LYS A 56 -7.87 -13.41 -3.56
CA LYS A 56 -8.77 -12.78 -2.59
C LYS A 56 -8.90 -13.60 -1.29
N ALA A 57 -8.84 -14.92 -1.38
CA ALA A 57 -8.94 -15.82 -0.24
C ALA A 57 -7.61 -15.98 0.54
N SER A 58 -6.49 -15.45 0.02
CA SER A 58 -5.16 -15.68 0.61
C SER A 58 -4.99 -14.93 1.95
N PRO A 59 -4.79 -15.65 3.07
CA PRO A 59 -4.56 -15.01 4.38
C PRO A 59 -3.28 -14.17 4.40
N LYS A 60 -2.27 -14.55 3.61
CA LYS A 60 -1.01 -13.80 3.51
C LYS A 60 -1.21 -12.49 2.74
N VAL A 61 -2.01 -12.48 1.66
CA VAL A 61 -2.38 -11.25 0.95
C VAL A 61 -3.14 -10.32 1.88
N ALA A 62 -4.14 -10.85 2.61
CA ALA A 62 -4.89 -10.06 3.57
C ALA A 62 -3.98 -9.47 4.67
N SER A 63 -3.15 -10.31 5.30
CA SER A 63 -2.23 -9.85 6.35
C SER A 63 -1.24 -8.81 5.84
N HIS A 64 -0.71 -8.96 4.63
CA HIS A 64 0.23 -8.00 4.07
C HIS A 64 -0.46 -6.70 3.66
N GLY A 65 -1.68 -6.76 3.14
CA GLY A 65 -2.50 -5.58 2.87
C GLY A 65 -2.68 -4.69 4.10
N LYS A 66 -2.92 -5.30 5.27
CA LYS A 66 -2.96 -4.57 6.55
C LYS A 66 -1.62 -3.89 6.88
N VAL A 67 -0.50 -4.57 6.64
CA VAL A 67 0.85 -4.00 6.85
C VAL A 67 1.07 -2.78 5.96
N VAL A 68 0.69 -2.86 4.67
CA VAL A 68 0.81 -1.76 3.72
C VAL A 68 0.00 -0.54 4.17
N LEU A 69 -1.28 -0.73 4.50
CA LEU A 69 -2.16 0.38 4.89
C LEU A 69 -1.78 0.98 6.24
N ARG A 70 -1.38 0.15 7.23
CA ARG A 70 -0.80 0.67 8.49
C ARG A 70 0.52 1.40 8.26
N GLY A 71 1.27 1.02 7.23
CA GLY A 71 2.42 1.78 6.76
C GLY A 71 2.02 3.23 6.48
N LEU A 72 0.94 3.45 5.71
CA LEU A 72 0.44 4.80 5.35
C LEU A 72 -0.07 5.61 6.55
N ASP A 73 -0.56 4.96 7.62
CA ASP A 73 -0.91 5.66 8.86
C ASP A 73 0.29 6.39 9.48
N ILE A 74 1.48 5.82 9.33
CA ILE A 74 2.73 6.46 9.75
C ILE A 74 2.99 7.72 8.91
N ALA A 75 2.72 7.70 7.59
CA ALA A 75 2.86 8.88 6.73
C ALA A 75 1.88 10.00 7.12
N GLY A 76 0.60 9.65 7.35
CA GLY A 76 -0.43 10.61 7.75
C GLY A 76 -0.08 11.36 9.05
N LYS A 77 0.66 10.71 9.95
CA LYS A 77 1.17 11.31 11.20
C LYS A 77 2.50 12.09 11.02
N ASN A 78 3.17 11.97 9.88
CA ASN A 78 4.51 12.51 9.61
C ASN A 78 4.59 13.25 8.26
N LEU A 79 3.56 14.02 7.90
CA LEU A 79 3.43 14.68 6.58
C LEU A 79 4.63 15.56 6.17
N ASP A 80 5.32 16.18 7.13
CA ASP A 80 6.51 17.02 6.89
C ASP A 80 7.79 16.23 6.64
N SER A 81 7.84 14.99 7.11
CA SER A 81 9.04 14.18 7.21
C SER A 81 8.88 12.82 6.52
N ILE A 82 7.96 12.69 5.56
CA ILE A 82 7.66 11.43 4.85
C ILE A 82 8.93 10.76 4.30
N LYS A 83 9.81 11.54 3.64
CA LYS A 83 11.07 11.01 3.07
C LYS A 83 11.97 10.40 4.15
N ALA A 84 12.12 11.08 5.29
CA ALA A 84 12.94 10.58 6.40
C ALA A 84 12.28 9.37 7.08
N THR A 85 10.95 9.42 7.24
CA THR A 85 10.12 8.37 7.85
C THR A 85 10.26 7.05 7.09
N TYR A 86 10.31 7.10 5.76
CA TYR A 86 10.40 5.90 4.93
C TYR A 86 11.78 5.60 4.38
N ALA A 87 12.86 6.25 4.82
CA ALA A 87 14.20 6.01 4.28
C ALA A 87 14.57 4.51 4.28
N LYS A 88 14.41 3.84 5.43
CA LYS A 88 14.66 2.39 5.57
C LYS A 88 13.67 1.53 4.77
N LEU A 89 12.43 1.97 4.64
CA LEU A 89 11.43 1.24 3.84
C LEU A 89 11.74 1.35 2.34
N GLY A 90 12.23 2.52 1.91
CA GLY A 90 12.76 2.77 0.58
C GLY A 90 13.91 1.83 0.27
N GLU A 91 14.94 1.78 1.11
CA GLU A 91 16.08 0.86 0.99
C GLU A 91 15.64 -0.61 0.90
N LEU A 92 14.68 -1.02 1.76
CA LEU A 92 14.13 -2.38 1.69
C LEU A 92 13.52 -2.67 0.31
N HIS A 93 12.69 -1.76 -0.22
CA HIS A 93 12.03 -2.03 -1.48
C HIS A 93 12.95 -1.88 -2.70
N SER A 94 13.87 -0.92 -2.69
CA SER A 94 14.78 -0.67 -3.81
C SER A 94 15.94 -1.65 -3.82
N ASP A 95 16.66 -1.81 -2.71
CA ASP A 95 17.99 -2.44 -2.71
C ASP A 95 17.92 -3.93 -2.36
N ILE A 96 16.94 -4.31 -1.54
CA ILE A 96 16.76 -5.70 -1.09
C ILE A 96 15.73 -6.42 -1.97
N LEU A 97 14.52 -5.85 -2.09
CA LEU A 97 13.44 -6.46 -2.86
C LEU A 97 13.54 -6.18 -4.37
N ASN A 98 14.38 -5.23 -4.79
CA ASN A 98 14.58 -4.84 -6.19
C ASN A 98 13.24 -4.56 -6.89
N MET A 99 12.33 -3.89 -6.18
CA MET A 99 11.02 -3.55 -6.68
C MET A 99 11.10 -2.37 -7.65
N ASP A 100 10.58 -2.56 -8.85
CA ASP A 100 10.44 -1.48 -9.82
C ASP A 100 9.56 -0.36 -9.22
N PRO A 101 10.05 0.89 -9.14
CA PRO A 101 9.34 2.00 -8.51
C PRO A 101 7.96 2.30 -9.10
N SER A 102 7.72 1.95 -10.36
CA SER A 102 6.41 2.15 -11.00
C SER A 102 5.28 1.39 -10.30
N ASN A 103 5.59 0.29 -9.58
CA ASN A 103 4.59 -0.47 -8.84
C ASN A 103 4.00 0.29 -7.64
N PHE A 104 4.70 1.29 -7.09
CA PHE A 104 4.14 2.14 -6.04
C PHE A 104 3.01 3.02 -6.55
N THR A 105 3.11 3.52 -7.79
CA THR A 105 2.03 4.27 -8.43
C THR A 105 0.82 3.36 -8.66
N LEU A 106 1.04 2.13 -9.17
CA LEU A 106 -0.05 1.16 -9.38
C LEU A 106 -0.75 0.78 -8.07
N LEU A 107 0.01 0.60 -6.99
CA LEU A 107 -0.56 0.36 -5.66
C LEU A 107 -1.34 1.58 -5.17
N SER A 108 -0.84 2.80 -5.37
CA SER A 108 -1.53 4.04 -5.03
C SER A 108 -2.87 4.16 -5.75
N ASP A 109 -2.92 3.83 -7.04
CA ASP A 109 -4.17 3.81 -7.83
C ASP A 109 -5.13 2.74 -7.31
N CYS A 110 -4.63 1.54 -7.02
CA CYS A 110 -5.45 0.48 -6.42
C CYS A 110 -6.05 0.89 -5.07
N ILE A 111 -5.28 1.56 -4.21
CA ILE A 111 -5.77 2.08 -2.91
C ILE A 111 -6.86 3.12 -3.14
N THR A 112 -6.60 4.09 -4.02
CA THR A 112 -7.53 5.19 -4.32
C THR A 112 -8.87 4.68 -4.86
N ILE A 113 -8.86 3.66 -5.72
CA ILE A 113 -10.09 3.05 -6.28
C ILE A 113 -10.78 2.12 -5.27
N THR A 114 -10.08 1.61 -4.26
CA THR A 114 -10.69 0.74 -3.23
C THR A 114 -11.50 1.56 -2.24
N HIS A 115 -11.12 2.82 -2.05
CA HIS A 115 -11.82 3.76 -1.21
C HIS A 115 -13.02 4.37 -1.95
N VAL A 116 -14.19 3.73 -1.87
CA VAL A 116 -15.48 4.31 -2.27
C VAL A 116 -16.43 4.38 -1.10
#